data_AF-A0A852ZS10-F1
#
_entry.id   AF-A0A852ZS10-F1
#
_cell.length_a   1.000
_cell.length_b   1.000
_cell.length_c   1.000
_cell.angle_alpha   90.00
_cell.angle_beta   90.00
_cell.angle_gamma   90.00
#
_symmetry.space_group_name_H-M   'P 1'
#
loop_
_entity.id
_entity.type
_entity.pdbx_description
1 polymer ?
#
loop_
_entity_poly.entity_id
_entity_poly.type
_entity_poly.pdbx_seq_one_letter_code
_entity_poly.pdbx_strand_id
1 'polypeptide(L)' 'MDARGPINDMWIAACAITYDLPLATLNFKDYDDFQAHHGLRILGAE' A
#
# COMPACT_ATOMS: atom_id res chain seq x y z
N MET A 1 4.82 21.68 4.87
CA MET A 1 4.56 20.43 5.60
C MET A 1 3.21 19.93 5.12
N ASP A 2 3.22 19.09 4.10
CA ASP A 2 2.02 18.61 3.41
C ASP A 2 1.68 17.23 3.98
N ALA A 3 0.74 17.17 4.93
CA ALA A 3 0.39 15.96 5.68
C ALA A 3 -0.46 14.95 4.88
N ARG A 4 -0.46 15.04 3.54
CA ARG A 4 -1.30 14.22 2.64
C ARG A 4 -0.75 12.81 2.39
N GLY A 5 0.47 12.48 2.84
CA GLY A 5 1.13 11.19 2.58
C GLY A 5 0.55 10.02 3.40
N PRO A 6 0.70 9.98 4.74
CA PRO A 6 0.47 8.75 5.50
C PRO A 6 -0.98 8.27 5.54
N ILE A 7 -1.95 9.20 5.59
CA ILE A 7 -3.36 8.84 5.76
C ILE A 7 -3.94 8.25 4.48
N ASN A 8 -3.56 8.78 3.31
CA ASN A 8 -4.08 8.29 2.04
C ASN A 8 -3.53 6.90 1.72
N ASP A 9 -2.24 6.66 1.99
CA ASP A 9 -1.62 5.36 1.75
C ASP A 9 -2.29 4.25 2.57
N MET A 10 -2.63 4.54 3.82
CA MET A 10 -3.38 3.61 4.68
C MET A 10 -4.76 3.24 4.09
N TRP A 11 -5.51 4.21 3.57
CA TRP A 11 -6.82 3.93 2.95
C TRP A 11 -6.70 3.19 1.62
N ILE A 12 -5.68 3.50 0.81
CA ILE A 12 -5.39 2.76 -0.42
C ILE A 12 -5.05 1.31 -0.10
N ALA A 13 -4.16 1.06 0.87
CA ALA A 13 -3.79 -0.28 1.32
C ALA A 13 -5.01 -1.06 1.85
N ALA A 14 -5.84 -0.43 2.69
CA ALA A 14 -7.04 -1.05 3.23
C ALA A 14 -8.02 -1.48 2.13
N CYS A 15 -8.24 -0.62 1.11
CA CYS A 15 -9.05 -0.97 -0.04
C CYS A 15 -8.47 -2.17 -0.81
N ALA A 16 -7.18 -2.13 -1.15
CA ALA A 16 -6.53 -3.21 -1.90
C ALA A 16 -6.63 -4.56 -1.17
N ILE A 17 -6.37 -4.58 0.14
CA ILE A 17 -6.48 -5.77 1.00
C ILE A 17 -7.92 -6.27 1.06
N THR A 18 -8.90 -5.39 1.32
CA THR A 18 -10.31 -5.76 1.50
C THR A 18 -10.90 -6.41 0.25
N TYR A 19 -10.50 -5.93 -0.93
CA TYR A 19 -11.02 -6.42 -2.21
C TYR A 19 -10.11 -7.44 -2.89
N ASP A 20 -9.06 -7.91 -2.22
CA ASP A 20 -8.03 -8.82 -2.75
C ASP A 20 -7.48 -8.38 -4.13
N LEU A 21 -7.17 -7.09 -4.24
CA LEU A 21 -6.57 -6.49 -5.43
C LEU A 21 -5.08 -6.24 -5.18
N PRO A 22 -4.20 -6.53 -6.17
CA PRO A 22 -2.81 -6.15 -6.05
C PRO A 22 -2.63 -4.64 -6.31
N LEU A 23 -1.72 -4.00 -5.59
CA LEU A 23 -1.39 -2.58 -5.73
C LEU A 23 -0.21 -2.39 -6.69
N ALA A 24 -0.43 -1.66 -7.78
CA ALA A 24 0.66 -1.12 -8.59
C ALA A 24 1.02 0.27 -8.05
N THR A 25 2.26 0.44 -7.59
CA THR A 25 2.76 1.71 -7.07
C THR A 25 4.25 1.87 -7.35
N LEU A 26 4.72 3.12 -7.48
CA LEU A 26 6.15 3.45 -7.48
C LEU A 26 6.67 3.83 -6.09
N ASN A 27 5.77 3.98 -5.11
CA ASN A 27 6.08 4.39 -3.75
C ASN A 27 6.25 3.17 -2.82
N PHE A 28 7.06 2.18 -3.21
CA PHE A 28 7.17 0.90 -2.50
C PHE A 28 7.37 1.05 -0.98
N LYS A 29 8.29 1.95 -0.58
CA LYS A 29 8.63 2.21 0.83
C LYS A 29 7.44 2.63 1.69
N ASP A 30 6.44 3.28 1.11
CA ASP A 30 5.26 3.75 1.85
C ASP A 30 4.28 2.59 2.11
N TYR A 31 4.49 1.44 1.47
CA TYR A 31 3.61 0.27 1.54
C TYR A 31 4.27 -1.02 2.07
N ASP A 32 5.59 -1.01 2.33
CA ASP A 32 6.35 -2.18 2.78
C ASP A 32 5.76 -2.83 4.05
N ASP A 33 5.36 -2.02 5.04
CA ASP A 33 4.77 -2.52 6.29
C ASP A 33 3.43 -3.25 6.04
N PHE A 34 2.61 -2.75 5.10
CA PHE A 34 1.35 -3.40 4.72
C PHE A 34 1.59 -4.72 3.98
N GLN A 35 2.63 -4.79 3.14
CA GLN A 35 3.02 -6.03 2.49
C GLN A 35 3.54 -7.05 3.50
N ALA A 36 4.40 -6.63 4.43
CA ALA A 36 5.04 -7.50 5.41
C ALA A 36 4.07 -8.06 6.46
N HIS A 37 3.07 -7.28 6.89
CA HIS A 37 2.25 -7.60 8.05
C HIS A 37 0.76 -7.73 7.78
N HIS A 38 0.25 -7.15 6.69
CA HIS A 38 -1.18 -7.01 6.45
C HIS A 38 -1.67 -7.69 5.17
N GLY A 39 -0.78 -8.38 4.44
CA GLY A 39 -1.14 -9.18 3.26
C GLY A 39 -1.35 -8.38 1.99
N LEU A 40 -0.89 -7.12 1.94
CA LEU A 40 -0.94 -6.33 0.71
C LEU A 40 -0.04 -6.97 -0.36
N ARG A 41 -0.59 -7.22 -1.55
CA ARG A 41 0.20 -7.68 -2.72
C ARG A 41 0.62 -6.48 -3.55
N ILE A 42 1.93 -6.31 -3.80
CA ILE A 42 2.46 -5.23 -4.63
C ILE A 42 2.96 -5.79 -5.97
N LEU A 43 2.59 -5.14 -7.08
CA LEU A 43 3.03 -5.52 -8.43
C LEU A 43 4.40 -4.92 -8.76
N GLY A 44 5.24 -5.70 -9.43
CA GLY A 44 6.56 -5.24 -9.90
C GLY A 44 7.60 -5.08 -8.78
N ALA A 45 7.32 -5.61 -7.59
CA ALA A 45 8.26 -5.73 -6.48
C ALA A 45 9.09 -7.04 -6.52
N GLU A 46 9.18 -7.69 -7.69
CA GLU A 46 10.06 -8.85 -7.94
C GLU A 46 11.48 -8.42 -8.30
#